data_AF-A0A7V0T9D8-F1
#
_entry.id   AF-A0A7V0T9D8-F1
#
_cell.length_a   1.000
_cell.length_b   1.000
_cell.length_c   1.000
_cell.angle_alpha   90.00
_cell.angle_beta   90.00
_cell.angle_gamma   90.00
#
_symmetry.space_group_name_H-M   'P 1'
#
loop_
_entity.id
_entity.type
_entity.pdbx_description
1 polymer ?
#
loop_
_entity_poly.entity_id
_entity_poly.type
_entity_poly.pdbx_seq_one_letter_code
_entity_poly.pdbx_strand_id
1 'polypeptide(L)'
;MTKQKIVHGERDWPVLRVEFAEDALSTTSGTGKFLMTWDDADTSYTFDPVPHDRSYFHGHLKAINHYWQTVTDGRITVKSELSQIYPQQANGYELEHTIRYYHRPDAPDSLDKFLAQFVFDAISAAKFSGDFPENSSEIIIYHAGVGQDFDFSNMFDPTPFDLPSFYFDENYMQDNLTATEWAQWERFGVKKGIVVPEMQNQLGINIALNGTEILLSGFLLGLPALYDTEKGISAAGIFGLMDQGSNNAAGLLPVAPSAFERYLLGISETLPLIAGLNALNDGEIGRVNISDGEFYLIEYRQNAGVFFDSLHAELESDSYLETISEFSRRNPDFTWESDSESGVFIGVSDYDITIPASAFLIWHISDPFWEYQQTENPNGAWPPMIRLEEADGAYDIGKNYGILSGDVNRGWKWDMWFADNPAFRDNNPWVFSARMDDNSNPNTRSFAGLSTGISIRKFVTGGSTGTFELILPEETDVYSVPRRIYQHRAFGKMLAFQDSLLLIFLENFPQESEIPSYIVTRTITNPLFSAARFLSADTVLFLEYSPIEKISQISLFDESLKLHKSYDFTGKIDLRSWAIQRNLLHFQITTPQNKLQLVQLNLHNGELQKIDLKSLQPIPMTLYKDDI
;
A
#
# COMPACT_ATOMS: atom_id res chain seq x y z
N MET A 1 13.45 -8.07 -7.35
CA MET A 1 13.98 -7.00 -6.49
C MET A 1 13.55 -7.29 -5.07
N THR A 2 14.44 -7.07 -4.09
CA THR A 2 14.18 -7.35 -2.66
C THR A 2 13.35 -6.20 -2.09
N LYS A 3 12.20 -6.50 -1.48
CA LYS A 3 11.38 -5.52 -0.76
C LYS A 3 12.26 -4.69 0.18
N GLN A 4 12.09 -3.37 0.21
CA GLN A 4 12.67 -2.55 1.26
C GLN A 4 11.98 -2.97 2.56
N LYS A 5 12.63 -3.83 3.32
CA LYS A 5 12.06 -4.38 4.55
C LYS A 5 12.04 -3.26 5.59
N ILE A 6 10.84 -2.89 6.07
CA ILE A 6 10.71 -1.96 7.19
C ILE A 6 11.52 -2.54 8.36
N VAL A 7 12.52 -1.78 8.82
CA VAL A 7 13.48 -2.26 9.81
C VAL A 7 12.82 -2.21 11.18
N HIS A 8 12.64 -3.35 11.84
CA HIS A 8 12.10 -3.42 13.22
C HIS A 8 13.09 -2.82 14.23
N GLY A 9 12.59 -2.41 15.40
CA GLY A 9 13.38 -1.84 16.48
C GLY A 9 12.81 -0.56 17.06
N GLU A 10 13.59 0.06 17.94
CA GLU A 10 13.28 1.35 18.55
C GLU A 10 13.45 2.50 17.53
N ARG A 11 12.47 3.40 17.52
CA ARG A 11 12.47 4.64 16.75
C ARG A 11 12.90 5.80 17.63
N ASP A 12 13.82 6.61 17.11
CA ASP A 12 14.26 7.84 17.75
C ASP A 12 13.63 9.04 17.02
N TRP A 13 12.46 9.45 17.49
CA TRP A 13 11.68 10.55 16.95
C TRP A 13 11.68 11.73 17.93
N PRO A 14 12.72 12.58 17.92
CA PRO A 14 12.71 13.78 18.74
C PRO A 14 11.56 14.70 18.32
N VAL A 15 10.95 15.29 19.35
CA VAL A 15 9.74 16.11 19.25
C VAL A 15 10.13 17.58 19.36
N LEU A 16 9.72 18.38 18.38
CA LEU A 16 9.81 19.83 18.39
C LEU A 16 8.46 20.42 18.80
N ARG A 17 8.45 21.29 19.81
CA ARG A 17 7.30 22.13 20.14
C ARG A 17 7.51 23.52 19.57
N VAL A 18 6.58 23.97 18.75
CA VAL A 18 6.70 25.19 17.96
C VAL A 18 5.55 26.14 18.27
N GLU A 19 5.89 27.38 18.54
CA GLU A 19 4.97 28.49 18.75
C GLU A 19 5.16 29.53 17.65
N PHE A 20 4.15 30.33 17.41
CA PHE A 20 4.16 31.38 16.40
C PHE A 20 4.33 32.75 17.05
N ALA A 21 4.61 33.75 16.21
CA ALA A 21 4.42 35.14 16.62
C ALA A 21 2.94 35.36 16.97
N GLU A 22 2.68 36.02 18.11
CA GLU A 22 1.31 36.19 18.60
C GLU A 22 0.45 37.02 17.65
N ASP A 23 -0.79 36.58 17.45
CA ASP A 23 -1.84 37.39 16.85
C ASP A 23 -3.20 37.17 17.52
N ALA A 24 -4.20 37.93 17.06
CA ALA A 24 -5.58 37.84 17.53
C ALA A 24 -6.54 37.74 16.34
N LEU A 25 -6.11 37.08 15.26
CA LEU A 25 -6.92 36.91 14.06
C LEU A 25 -8.02 35.90 14.34
N SER A 26 -9.28 36.30 14.13
CA SER A 26 -10.42 35.40 14.33
C SER A 26 -10.52 34.27 13.29
N THR A 27 -9.59 34.24 12.32
CA THR A 27 -9.55 33.29 11.21
C THR A 27 -8.53 32.17 11.40
N THR A 28 -7.92 32.12 12.59
CA THR A 28 -7.04 31.07 13.09
C THR A 28 -7.41 30.82 14.56
N SER A 29 -7.24 29.60 15.04
CA SER A 29 -7.54 29.20 16.41
C SER A 29 -6.38 29.54 17.36
N GLY A 30 -6.72 30.10 18.52
CA GLY A 30 -5.73 30.47 19.54
C GLY A 30 -4.95 31.74 19.19
N THR A 31 -3.86 31.97 19.91
CA THR A 31 -3.01 33.18 19.78
C THR A 31 -1.69 32.90 19.07
N GLY A 32 -1.45 31.65 18.66
CA GLY A 32 -0.12 31.17 18.24
C GLY A 32 0.77 30.68 19.39
N LYS A 33 0.25 30.63 20.63
CA LYS A 33 0.92 30.04 21.81
C LYS A 33 0.19 28.79 22.29
N PHE A 34 0.93 27.87 22.91
CA PHE A 34 0.32 26.66 23.46
C PHE A 34 -0.68 26.99 24.56
N LEU A 35 -1.77 26.24 24.59
CA LEU A 35 -2.89 26.45 25.49
C LEU A 35 -2.55 25.97 26.90
N MET A 36 -2.36 26.92 27.82
CA MET A 36 -2.03 26.62 29.22
C MET A 36 -3.26 26.45 30.12
N THR A 37 -4.36 27.11 29.76
CA THR A 37 -5.64 27.06 30.47
C THR A 37 -6.75 27.26 29.45
N TRP A 38 -7.90 26.61 29.64
CA TRP A 38 -9.10 26.96 28.88
C TRP A 38 -9.48 28.43 29.13
N ASP A 39 -9.87 29.14 28.08
CA ASP A 39 -10.53 30.44 28.23
C ASP A 39 -11.86 30.26 28.99
N ASP A 40 -12.39 31.34 29.60
CA ASP A 40 -13.69 31.37 30.32
C ASP A 40 -14.92 31.05 29.41
N ALA A 41 -14.72 30.45 28.24
CA ALA A 41 -15.76 29.96 27.35
C ALA A 41 -16.49 28.76 27.97
N ASP A 42 -17.79 28.63 27.67
CA ASP A 42 -18.70 27.60 28.22
C ASP A 42 -18.37 26.14 27.81
N THR A 43 -17.28 25.90 27.07
CA THR A 43 -16.91 24.57 26.54
C THR A 43 -15.53 24.16 27.03
N SER A 44 -15.50 23.17 27.93
CA SER A 44 -14.30 22.38 28.22
C SER A 44 -14.35 21.09 27.42
N TYR A 45 -13.22 20.72 26.82
CA TYR A 45 -13.08 19.45 26.11
C TYR A 45 -12.59 18.35 27.07
N THR A 46 -12.98 17.12 26.77
CA THR A 46 -12.68 15.92 27.55
C THR A 46 -11.39 15.24 27.10
N PHE A 47 -11.02 15.41 25.83
CA PHE A 47 -9.72 15.02 25.29
C PHE A 47 -8.75 16.19 25.35
N ASP A 48 -7.46 15.89 25.20
CA ASP A 48 -6.37 16.87 25.13
C ASP A 48 -6.40 17.88 26.30
N PRO A 49 -6.17 17.41 27.54
CA PRO A 49 -6.26 18.26 28.73
C PRO A 49 -5.13 19.30 28.81
N VAL A 50 -5.48 20.52 29.21
CA VAL A 50 -4.54 21.59 29.56
C VAL A 50 -3.80 21.29 30.88
N PRO A 51 -2.55 21.76 31.08
CA PRO A 51 -1.77 22.63 30.18
C PRO A 51 -1.04 21.87 29.07
N HIS A 52 -1.02 22.43 27.85
CA HIS A 52 -0.26 21.91 26.71
C HIS A 52 1.24 22.24 26.79
N ASP A 53 1.87 21.77 27.86
CA ASP A 53 3.29 21.97 28.11
C ASP A 53 4.14 20.74 27.70
N ARG A 54 5.40 20.68 28.15
CA ARG A 54 6.28 19.53 27.86
C ARG A 54 5.73 18.19 28.36
N SER A 55 5.02 18.18 29.48
CA SER A 55 4.43 16.97 30.05
C SER A 55 3.28 16.47 29.20
N TYR A 56 2.45 17.39 28.67
CA TYR A 56 1.40 17.07 27.72
C TYR A 56 1.92 16.35 26.47
N PHE A 57 2.89 16.94 25.76
CA PHE A 57 3.45 16.31 24.56
C PHE A 57 4.27 15.05 24.87
N HIS A 58 4.81 14.92 26.08
CA HIS A 58 5.40 13.67 26.55
C HIS A 58 4.35 12.57 26.73
N GLY A 59 3.15 12.91 27.22
CA GLY A 59 2.00 12.00 27.27
C GLY A 59 1.63 11.46 25.89
N HIS A 60 1.56 12.33 24.88
CA HIS A 60 1.31 11.92 23.50
C HIS A 60 2.43 11.04 22.91
N LEU A 61 3.71 11.39 23.15
CA LEU A 61 4.81 10.53 22.72
C LEU A 61 4.78 9.14 23.40
N LYS A 62 4.32 9.05 24.65
CA LYS A 62 4.05 7.77 25.31
C LYS A 62 2.87 7.03 24.66
N ALA A 63 1.81 7.74 24.25
CA ALA A 63 0.68 7.15 23.56
C ALA A 63 1.09 6.54 22.20
N ILE A 64 1.92 7.25 21.42
CA ILE A 64 2.51 6.75 20.18
C ILE A 64 3.33 5.47 20.44
N ASN A 65 4.21 5.49 21.47
CA ASN A 65 4.97 4.31 21.83
C ASN A 65 4.06 3.14 22.25
N HIS A 66 3.08 3.40 23.11
CA HIS A 66 2.15 2.41 23.62
C HIS A 66 1.39 1.73 22.48
N TYR A 67 0.86 2.50 21.53
CA TYR A 67 0.17 1.99 20.37
C TYR A 67 1.06 1.03 19.56
N TRP A 68 2.21 1.50 19.08
CA TRP A 68 3.08 0.69 18.23
C TRP A 68 3.67 -0.52 18.96
N GLN A 69 4.01 -0.36 20.24
CA GLN A 69 4.46 -1.47 21.06
C GLN A 69 3.37 -2.54 21.22
N THR A 70 2.12 -2.14 21.41
CA THR A 70 0.99 -3.06 21.60
C THR A 70 0.65 -3.79 20.30
N VAL A 71 0.38 -3.06 19.21
CA VAL A 71 -0.12 -3.65 17.96
C VAL A 71 0.95 -4.42 17.16
N THR A 72 2.22 -4.34 17.56
CA THR A 72 3.34 -5.04 16.90
C THR A 72 4.01 -6.08 17.78
N ASP A 73 3.48 -6.37 18.97
CA ASP A 73 4.09 -7.22 20.01
C ASP A 73 5.52 -6.77 20.37
N GLY A 74 5.75 -5.46 20.45
CA GLY A 74 7.04 -4.86 20.79
C GLY A 74 8.11 -4.93 19.70
N ARG A 75 7.77 -5.35 18.47
CA ARG A 75 8.70 -5.32 17.32
C ARG A 75 9.04 -3.89 16.90
N ILE A 76 8.13 -2.95 17.12
CA ILE A 76 8.33 -1.52 16.91
C ILE A 76 8.06 -0.82 18.24
N THR A 77 9.01 0.00 18.66
CA THR A 77 8.90 0.85 19.85
C THR A 77 9.35 2.25 19.49
N VAL A 78 8.92 3.25 20.27
CA VAL A 78 9.31 4.65 20.09
C VAL A 78 9.91 5.14 21.39
N LYS A 79 11.11 5.73 21.32
CA LYS A 79 11.77 6.28 22.50
C LYS A 79 10.94 7.46 23.02
N SER A 80 10.31 7.27 24.17
CA SER A 80 9.30 8.19 24.71
C SER A 80 9.73 8.92 25.98
N GLU A 81 11.03 9.02 26.23
CA GLU A 81 11.58 9.76 27.37
C GLU A 81 11.32 11.26 27.22
N LEU A 82 11.04 11.97 28.32
CA LEU A 82 10.86 13.44 28.33
C LEU A 82 12.03 14.20 27.67
N SER A 83 13.24 13.63 27.71
CA SER A 83 14.42 14.18 27.02
C SER A 83 14.26 14.29 25.50
N GLN A 84 13.27 13.63 24.91
CA GLN A 84 12.91 13.72 23.50
C GLN A 84 12.09 14.96 23.15
N ILE A 85 11.57 15.69 24.14
CA ILE A 85 10.73 16.87 23.92
C ILE A 85 11.58 18.14 23.96
N TYR A 86 11.65 18.84 22.84
CA TYR A 86 12.44 20.06 22.63
C TYR A 86 11.56 21.30 22.37
N PRO A 87 12.01 22.50 22.74
CA PRO A 87 13.21 22.75 23.54
C PRO A 87 13.01 22.25 24.97
N GLN A 88 14.12 22.10 25.71
CA GLN A 88 14.08 21.62 27.10
C GLN A 88 13.48 22.65 28.08
N GLN A 89 13.40 23.92 27.67
CA GLN A 89 12.75 24.98 28.43
C GLN A 89 11.21 24.90 28.37
N ALA A 90 10.51 25.71 29.16
CA ALA A 90 9.04 25.67 29.23
C ALA A 90 8.36 26.02 27.90
N ASN A 91 8.71 27.15 27.29
CA ASN A 91 8.10 27.63 26.04
C ASN A 91 8.62 26.85 24.82
N GLY A 92 7.85 26.86 23.72
CA GLY A 92 8.27 26.27 22.46
C GLY A 92 9.36 27.08 21.75
N TYR A 93 9.80 26.59 20.60
CA TYR A 93 10.54 27.43 19.65
C TYR A 93 9.58 28.44 19.02
N GLU A 94 9.79 29.72 19.29
CA GLU A 94 8.98 30.79 18.73
C GLU A 94 9.47 31.17 17.33
N LEU A 95 8.57 31.09 16.35
CA LEU A 95 8.80 31.50 14.97
C LEU A 95 8.58 33.01 14.78
N GLU A 96 9.20 33.59 13.75
CA GLU A 96 9.07 35.01 13.43
C GLU A 96 7.69 35.39 12.87
N HIS A 97 6.95 34.42 12.36
CA HIS A 97 5.69 34.64 11.65
C HIS A 97 4.50 34.03 12.40
N THR A 98 3.30 34.56 12.12
CA THR A 98 2.05 34.08 12.71
C THR A 98 1.51 32.88 11.94
N ILE A 99 0.56 32.11 12.50
CA ILE A 99 -0.07 30.94 11.85
C ILE A 99 -0.54 31.30 10.42
N ARG A 100 -1.19 32.46 10.30
CA ARG A 100 -1.77 32.97 9.04
C ARG A 100 -0.76 33.22 7.92
N TYR A 101 0.53 33.37 8.23
CA TYR A 101 1.58 33.46 7.22
C TYR A 101 1.79 32.12 6.51
N TYR A 102 1.72 31.03 7.27
CA TYR A 102 1.97 29.66 6.79
C TYR A 102 0.75 29.03 6.12
N HIS A 103 -0.46 29.61 6.31
CA HIS A 103 -1.67 29.21 5.58
C HIS A 103 -2.36 30.43 4.96
N ARG A 104 -2.14 30.65 3.65
CA ARG A 104 -2.62 31.84 2.92
C ARG A 104 -3.80 31.56 1.97
N PRO A 105 -4.97 32.22 2.14
CA PRO A 105 -6.10 32.18 1.20
C PRO A 105 -5.83 32.89 -0.11
N ASP A 106 -4.88 33.82 -0.16
CA ASP A 106 -4.56 34.59 -1.36
C ASP A 106 -3.52 33.90 -2.27
N ALA A 107 -3.02 32.73 -1.85
CA ALA A 107 -2.11 31.88 -2.61
C ALA A 107 -2.39 30.37 -2.40
N PRO A 108 -3.62 29.88 -2.68
CA PRO A 108 -3.99 28.49 -2.44
C PRO A 108 -3.14 27.50 -3.27
N ASP A 109 -2.75 27.89 -4.48
CA ASP A 109 -1.81 27.14 -5.35
C ASP A 109 -0.36 27.11 -4.81
N SER A 110 -0.14 27.55 -3.57
CA SER A 110 1.16 27.57 -2.89
C SER A 110 1.08 27.10 -1.45
N LEU A 111 -0.02 26.45 -1.03
CA LEU A 111 -0.16 25.92 0.33
C LEU A 111 1.05 25.06 0.72
N ASP A 112 1.41 24.09 -0.12
CA ASP A 112 2.56 23.22 0.13
C ASP A 112 3.89 23.96 0.30
N LYS A 113 4.07 25.09 -0.40
CA LYS A 113 5.26 25.93 -0.23
C LYS A 113 5.31 26.60 1.13
N PHE A 114 4.16 27.08 1.63
CA PHE A 114 4.10 27.70 2.94
C PHE A 114 4.14 26.67 4.08
N LEU A 115 3.59 25.47 3.88
CA LEU A 115 3.76 24.34 4.80
C LEU A 115 5.21 23.86 4.85
N ALA A 116 5.89 23.75 3.70
CA ALA A 116 7.31 23.48 3.65
C ALA A 116 8.13 24.60 4.32
N GLN A 117 7.74 25.86 4.14
CA GLN A 117 8.37 26.99 4.83
C GLN A 117 8.20 26.88 6.36
N PHE A 118 7.02 26.50 6.85
CA PHE A 118 6.79 26.26 8.27
C PHE A 118 7.75 25.21 8.83
N VAL A 119 7.87 24.07 8.15
CA VAL A 119 8.79 22.99 8.56
C VAL A 119 10.25 23.49 8.54
N PHE A 120 10.64 24.23 7.50
CA PHE A 120 11.98 24.80 7.40
C PHE A 120 12.30 25.79 8.52
N ASP A 121 11.37 26.68 8.86
CA ASP A 121 11.53 27.68 9.92
C ASP A 121 11.60 27.01 11.30
N ALA A 122 10.73 26.04 11.57
CA ALA A 122 10.73 25.25 12.80
C ALA A 122 12.05 24.53 13.04
N ILE A 123 12.56 23.82 12.03
CA ILE A 123 13.83 23.10 12.15
C ILE A 123 15.01 24.07 12.20
N SER A 124 14.96 25.19 11.47
CA SER A 124 15.97 26.23 11.57
C SER A 124 16.05 26.79 12.98
N ALA A 125 14.91 27.15 13.60
CA ALA A 125 14.86 27.64 14.97
C ALA A 125 15.49 26.64 15.96
N ALA A 126 15.16 25.35 15.82
CA ALA A 126 15.70 24.28 16.66
C ALA A 126 17.19 23.99 16.42
N LYS A 127 17.67 24.04 15.17
CA LYS A 127 19.09 23.80 14.87
C LYS A 127 19.96 25.00 15.27
N PHE A 128 19.45 26.22 15.17
CA PHE A 128 20.20 27.43 15.55
C PHE A 128 20.21 27.72 17.05
N SER A 129 19.25 27.23 17.83
CA SER A 129 19.29 27.30 19.30
C SER A 129 20.43 26.46 19.89
N GLY A 130 20.84 25.39 19.19
CA GLY A 130 21.93 24.48 19.58
C GLY A 130 21.55 23.43 20.63
N ASP A 131 20.27 23.33 21.01
CA ASP A 131 19.78 22.32 21.96
C ASP A 131 19.12 21.10 21.28
N PHE A 132 18.80 21.18 19.99
CA PHE A 132 18.25 20.06 19.22
C PHE A 132 19.33 19.10 18.73
N PRO A 133 19.12 17.77 18.72
CA PRO A 133 20.14 16.82 18.31
C PRO A 133 20.59 17.01 16.85
N GLU A 134 21.91 16.94 16.62
CA GLU A 134 22.48 17.17 15.28
C GLU A 134 22.07 16.10 14.26
N ASN A 135 21.93 14.84 14.69
CA ASN A 135 21.76 13.68 13.79
C ASN A 135 20.33 13.12 13.72
N SER A 136 19.31 13.95 13.93
CA SER A 136 17.90 13.53 13.83
C SER A 136 17.45 13.41 12.37
N SER A 137 17.20 12.19 11.88
CA SER A 137 16.70 11.96 10.51
C SER A 137 15.18 11.95 10.41
N GLU A 138 14.49 11.57 11.48
CA GLU A 138 13.03 11.47 11.56
C GLU A 138 12.57 12.29 12.77
N ILE A 139 11.52 13.11 12.64
CA ILE A 139 11.09 14.04 13.69
C ILE A 139 9.57 14.16 13.80
N ILE A 140 9.09 14.64 14.95
CA ILE A 140 7.70 15.06 15.16
C ILE A 140 7.71 16.55 15.47
N ILE A 141 6.83 17.33 14.85
CA ILE A 141 6.64 18.75 15.13
C ILE A 141 5.22 18.94 15.66
N TYR A 142 5.09 19.30 16.93
CA TYR A 142 3.85 19.83 17.47
C TYR A 142 3.84 21.36 17.35
N HIS A 143 2.77 21.93 16.82
CA HIS A 143 2.60 23.38 16.73
C HIS A 143 1.42 23.87 17.57
N ALA A 144 1.52 25.10 18.09
CA ALA A 144 0.41 25.74 18.80
C ALA A 144 -0.77 26.01 17.85
N GLY A 145 -2.00 25.97 18.38
CA GLY A 145 -3.23 26.08 17.61
C GLY A 145 -3.84 24.71 17.26
N VAL A 146 -5.03 24.77 16.64
CA VAL A 146 -5.84 23.59 16.29
C VAL A 146 -5.50 23.11 14.88
N GLY A 147 -5.75 21.82 14.59
CA GLY A 147 -5.60 21.25 13.25
C GLY A 147 -6.77 21.56 12.31
N GLN A 148 -6.47 21.81 11.04
CA GLN A 148 -7.45 21.94 9.94
C GLN A 148 -7.74 20.58 9.26
N ASP A 149 -7.81 19.49 10.04
CA ASP A 149 -7.83 18.12 9.49
C ASP A 149 -9.23 17.60 9.17
N PHE A 150 -10.25 18.18 9.79
CA PHE A 150 -11.62 17.70 9.71
C PHE A 150 -12.49 18.65 8.91
N ASP A 151 -13.30 18.10 8.01
CA ASP A 151 -14.24 18.86 7.21
C ASP A 151 -15.47 19.25 8.06
N PHE A 152 -15.44 20.48 8.57
CA PHE A 152 -16.59 21.11 9.22
C PHE A 152 -17.42 21.95 8.26
N SER A 153 -17.34 21.78 6.93
CA SER A 153 -18.03 22.64 5.93
C SER A 153 -19.56 22.74 6.08
N ASN A 154 -20.20 21.78 6.75
CA ASN A 154 -21.62 21.86 7.13
C ASN A 154 -21.89 22.81 8.31
N MET A 155 -20.84 23.23 9.00
CA MET A 155 -20.77 24.27 10.00
C MET A 155 -20.04 25.48 9.38
N PHE A 156 -20.34 26.69 9.84
CA PHE A 156 -19.50 27.84 9.45
C PHE A 156 -18.17 27.68 10.19
N ASP A 157 -17.12 27.27 9.48
CA ASP A 157 -15.76 27.21 10.01
C ASP A 157 -15.21 28.65 10.16
N PRO A 158 -15.04 29.15 11.40
CA PRO A 158 -14.53 30.48 11.63
C PRO A 158 -13.02 30.59 11.40
N THR A 159 -12.27 29.48 11.43
CA THR A 159 -10.79 29.46 11.47
C THR A 159 -10.14 28.71 10.31
N PRO A 160 -10.50 29.01 9.04
CA PRO A 160 -10.10 28.23 7.87
C PRO A 160 -8.60 28.27 7.53
N PHE A 161 -7.79 28.99 8.30
CA PHE A 161 -6.34 29.16 8.09
C PHE A 161 -5.51 28.51 9.18
N ASP A 162 -6.11 27.62 9.98
CA ASP A 162 -5.35 26.73 10.86
C ASP A 162 -4.48 25.77 10.02
N LEU A 163 -3.36 25.34 10.57
CA LEU A 163 -2.46 24.45 9.83
C LEU A 163 -3.04 23.02 9.83
N PRO A 164 -3.06 22.34 8.68
CA PRO A 164 -3.37 20.92 8.65
C PRO A 164 -2.21 20.12 9.25
N SER A 165 -2.50 18.92 9.71
CA SER A 165 -1.50 17.90 10.02
C SER A 165 -1.04 17.22 8.74
N PHE A 166 0.25 16.94 8.62
CA PHE A 166 0.79 16.30 7.41
C PHE A 166 2.11 15.58 7.66
N TYR A 167 2.41 14.65 6.77
CA TYR A 167 3.72 14.02 6.63
C TYR A 167 4.54 14.77 5.58
N PHE A 168 5.84 14.93 5.82
CA PHE A 168 6.79 15.44 4.82
C PHE A 168 7.99 14.51 4.67
N ASP A 169 8.57 14.46 3.48
CA ASP A 169 9.83 13.78 3.19
C ASP A 169 10.79 14.70 2.41
N GLU A 170 11.97 14.19 2.07
CA GLU A 170 12.96 14.94 1.29
C GLU A 170 12.43 15.41 -0.06
N ASN A 171 11.59 14.61 -0.74
CA ASN A 171 11.06 14.99 -2.05
C ASN A 171 10.08 16.16 -1.91
N TYR A 172 9.15 16.06 -0.95
CA TYR A 172 8.21 17.13 -0.63
C TYR A 172 8.94 18.43 -0.30
N MET A 173 9.98 18.37 0.54
CA MET A 173 10.76 19.55 0.91
C MET A 173 11.57 20.10 -0.28
N GLN A 174 12.14 19.23 -1.12
CA GLN A 174 12.90 19.62 -2.30
C GLN A 174 12.03 20.34 -3.34
N ASP A 175 10.79 19.85 -3.54
CA ASP A 175 9.87 20.38 -4.53
C ASP A 175 9.26 21.73 -4.10
N ASN A 176 9.21 22.00 -2.79
CA ASN A 176 8.51 23.16 -2.25
C ASN A 176 9.41 24.26 -1.67
N LEU A 177 10.68 23.99 -1.37
CA LEU A 177 11.65 24.99 -0.90
C LEU A 177 12.40 25.69 -2.05
N THR A 178 12.95 26.88 -1.79
CA THR A 178 13.90 27.51 -2.71
C THR A 178 15.25 26.77 -2.71
N ALA A 179 16.04 26.94 -3.77
CA ALA A 179 17.36 26.31 -3.88
C ALA A 179 18.33 26.64 -2.72
N THR A 180 18.20 27.84 -2.13
CA THR A 180 19.02 28.26 -0.98
C THR A 180 18.58 27.55 0.30
N GLU A 181 17.27 27.48 0.53
CA GLU A 181 16.68 26.78 1.68
C GLU A 181 16.93 25.28 1.60
N TRP A 182 16.80 24.67 0.42
CA TRP A 182 17.13 23.28 0.20
C TRP A 182 18.60 22.96 0.55
N ALA A 183 19.54 23.79 0.10
CA ALA A 183 20.95 23.61 0.44
C ALA A 183 21.25 23.74 1.95
N GLN A 184 20.40 24.45 2.69
CA GLN A 184 20.45 24.53 4.15
C GLN A 184 19.76 23.31 4.80
N TRP A 185 18.60 22.90 4.28
CA TRP A 185 17.88 21.69 4.68
C TRP A 185 18.77 20.45 4.64
N GLU A 186 19.50 20.24 3.54
CA GLU A 186 20.42 19.11 3.38
C GLU A 186 21.47 19.05 4.50
N ARG A 187 21.83 20.19 5.10
CA ARG A 187 22.79 20.27 6.21
C ARG A 187 22.16 19.96 7.56
N PHE A 188 20.84 20.10 7.70
CA PHE A 188 20.14 19.76 8.94
C PHE A 188 20.04 18.26 9.17
N GLY A 189 20.17 17.46 8.11
CA GLY A 189 20.18 15.99 8.18
C GLY A 189 18.81 15.35 8.42
N VAL A 190 17.73 16.14 8.45
CA VAL A 190 16.35 15.66 8.56
C VAL A 190 15.90 15.12 7.20
N LYS A 191 15.24 13.96 7.24
CA LYS A 191 14.84 13.19 6.05
C LYS A 191 13.33 13.14 5.86
N LYS A 192 12.60 13.07 6.97
CA LYS A 192 11.14 13.06 6.99
C LYS A 192 10.64 13.42 8.38
N GLY A 193 9.37 13.74 8.48
CA GLY A 193 8.75 14.06 9.75
C GLY A 193 7.24 14.18 9.61
N ILE A 194 6.59 14.42 10.75
CA ILE A 194 5.16 14.71 10.80
C ILE A 194 4.96 16.04 11.50
N VAL A 195 3.96 16.78 11.05
CA VAL A 195 3.46 18.01 11.66
C VAL A 195 2.08 17.71 12.23
N VAL A 196 1.88 18.06 13.49
CA VAL A 196 0.68 17.78 14.27
C VAL A 196 0.34 19.03 15.10
N PRO A 197 -0.93 19.43 15.25
CA PRO A 197 -1.33 20.55 16.11
C PRO A 197 -1.23 20.18 17.59
N GLU A 198 -1.50 21.13 18.49
CA GLU A 198 -1.57 20.86 19.91
C GLU A 198 -2.83 20.08 20.29
N MET A 199 -3.92 20.22 19.53
CA MET A 199 -5.19 19.51 19.72
C MET A 199 -6.03 19.50 18.43
N GLN A 200 -7.03 18.62 18.38
CA GLN A 200 -8.03 18.57 17.30
C GLN A 200 -9.39 19.16 17.70
N ASN A 201 -9.58 19.39 19.01
CA ASN A 201 -10.84 19.85 19.57
C ASN A 201 -11.19 21.27 19.09
N GLN A 202 -12.36 21.41 18.48
CA GLN A 202 -12.89 22.69 18.01
C GLN A 202 -14.40 22.68 17.86
N LEU A 203 -15.00 23.89 17.90
CA LEU A 203 -16.42 24.11 17.64
C LEU A 203 -17.36 23.25 18.51
N GLY A 204 -16.95 22.91 19.74
CA GLY A 204 -17.73 22.08 20.66
C GLY A 204 -17.68 20.57 20.35
N ILE A 205 -16.83 20.14 19.43
CA ILE A 205 -16.64 18.75 19.05
C ILE A 205 -15.35 18.22 19.70
N ASN A 206 -15.47 17.07 20.37
CA ASN A 206 -14.34 16.39 21.00
C ASN A 206 -13.72 15.40 20.01
N ILE A 207 -12.46 15.63 19.62
CA ILE A 207 -11.66 14.75 18.76
C ILE A 207 -10.29 14.61 19.42
N ALA A 208 -9.87 13.37 19.67
CA ALA A 208 -8.59 13.11 20.32
C ALA A 208 -7.45 13.22 19.31
N LEU A 209 -6.34 13.86 19.71
CA LEU A 209 -5.14 14.00 18.88
C LEU A 209 -4.52 12.66 18.48
N ASN A 210 -4.68 11.63 19.33
CA ASN A 210 -4.12 10.29 19.17
C ASN A 210 -4.39 9.70 17.77
N GLY A 211 -5.59 9.89 17.21
CA GLY A 211 -5.94 9.37 15.89
C GLY A 211 -5.04 9.89 14.79
N THR A 212 -4.89 11.22 14.74
CA THR A 212 -4.07 11.91 13.74
C THR A 212 -2.60 11.56 13.89
N GLU A 213 -2.04 11.59 15.11
CA GLU A 213 -0.61 11.31 15.31
C GLU A 213 -0.26 9.84 15.05
N ILE A 214 -1.14 8.89 15.37
CA ILE A 214 -0.94 7.48 15.06
C ILE A 214 -0.99 7.24 13.54
N LEU A 215 -1.97 7.82 12.84
CA LEU A 215 -2.03 7.78 11.36
C LEU A 215 -0.72 8.29 10.75
N LEU A 216 -0.28 9.47 11.18
CA LEU A 216 0.92 10.12 10.62
C LEU A 216 2.21 9.36 10.98
N SER A 217 2.29 8.78 12.17
CA SER A 217 3.40 7.90 12.54
C SER A 217 3.46 6.62 11.70
N GLY A 218 2.33 6.16 11.15
CA GLY A 218 2.30 5.08 10.17
C GLY A 218 3.04 5.43 8.88
N PHE A 219 2.88 6.66 8.38
CA PHE A 219 3.68 7.17 7.25
C PHE A 219 5.17 7.25 7.60
N LEU A 220 5.54 7.67 8.82
CA LEU A 220 6.94 7.62 9.28
C LEU A 220 7.53 6.22 9.23
N LEU A 221 6.73 5.19 9.54
CA LEU A 221 7.15 3.79 9.43
C LEU A 221 7.20 3.27 7.99
N GLY A 222 6.68 4.03 7.01
CA GLY A 222 6.67 3.69 5.60
C GLY A 222 5.40 2.97 5.14
N LEU A 223 4.32 3.02 5.92
CA LEU A 223 3.02 2.56 5.45
C LEU A 223 2.43 3.54 4.43
N PRO A 224 1.80 3.05 3.36
CA PRO A 224 1.08 3.90 2.41
C PRO A 224 -0.31 4.27 2.94
N ALA A 225 -0.89 5.34 2.40
CA ALA A 225 -2.30 5.64 2.57
C ALA A 225 -3.14 4.52 1.97
N LEU A 226 -4.26 4.15 2.61
CA LEU A 226 -5.23 3.20 2.06
C LEU A 226 -6.50 3.90 1.54
N TYR A 227 -6.51 5.22 1.46
CA TYR A 227 -7.55 6.02 0.82
C TYR A 227 -7.03 6.72 -0.44
N ASP A 228 -7.94 7.21 -1.28
CA ASP A 228 -7.61 8.12 -2.39
C ASP A 228 -7.24 9.49 -1.78
N THR A 229 -5.95 9.84 -1.78
CA THR A 229 -5.43 11.05 -1.12
C THR A 229 -5.84 12.35 -1.82
N GLU A 230 -6.25 12.29 -3.10
CA GLU A 230 -6.75 13.45 -3.83
C GLU A 230 -8.24 13.71 -3.57
N LYS A 231 -9.04 12.64 -3.40
CA LYS A 231 -10.50 12.75 -3.26
C LYS A 231 -11.03 12.47 -1.85
N GLY A 232 -10.18 11.99 -0.95
CA GLY A 232 -10.57 11.55 0.39
C GLY A 232 -11.47 10.29 0.40
N ILE A 233 -11.42 9.48 -0.67
CA ILE A 233 -12.29 8.30 -0.81
C ILE A 233 -11.64 7.12 -0.10
N SER A 234 -12.30 6.62 0.94
CA SER A 234 -11.87 5.44 1.71
C SER A 234 -11.87 4.16 0.86
N ALA A 235 -10.92 3.25 1.09
CA ALA A 235 -10.90 1.92 0.48
C ALA A 235 -10.85 0.77 1.51
N ALA A 236 -10.43 1.06 2.75
CA ALA A 236 -10.36 0.12 3.86
C ALA A 236 -11.37 0.43 4.98
N GLY A 237 -11.89 1.66 5.05
CA GLY A 237 -12.85 2.07 6.08
C GLY A 237 -12.27 2.05 7.49
N ILE A 238 -13.15 1.84 8.48
CA ILE A 238 -12.81 1.74 9.91
C ILE A 238 -11.91 0.54 10.26
N PHE A 239 -11.65 -0.34 9.29
CA PHE A 239 -10.87 -1.58 9.47
C PHE A 239 -9.38 -1.40 9.21
N GLY A 240 -8.97 -0.36 8.48
CA GLY A 240 -7.57 -0.06 8.18
C GLY A 240 -7.07 1.14 8.97
N LEU A 241 -5.87 1.03 9.55
CA LEU A 241 -5.28 2.14 10.33
C LEU A 241 -5.01 3.34 9.43
N MET A 242 -4.40 3.11 8.27
CA MET A 242 -4.02 4.13 7.29
C MET A 242 -5.19 4.58 6.41
N ASP A 243 -6.40 4.55 6.98
CA ASP A 243 -7.69 5.03 6.43
C ASP A 243 -8.55 5.53 7.62
N GLN A 244 -9.88 5.44 7.53
CA GLN A 244 -10.80 5.91 8.57
C GLN A 244 -10.60 5.25 9.94
N GLY A 245 -9.95 4.07 10.01
CA GLY A 245 -9.73 3.35 11.27
C GLY A 245 -8.85 4.08 12.28
N SER A 246 -8.03 5.04 11.83
CA SER A 246 -7.30 5.97 12.71
C SER A 246 -8.23 6.87 13.55
N ASN A 247 -9.44 7.13 13.05
CA ASN A 247 -10.42 8.03 13.67
C ASN A 247 -11.52 7.29 14.47
N ASN A 248 -11.38 5.99 14.68
CA ASN A 248 -12.33 5.22 15.51
C ASN A 248 -12.44 5.81 16.93
N ALA A 249 -13.64 5.79 17.49
CA ALA A 249 -13.95 6.46 18.77
C ALA A 249 -13.53 7.95 18.82
N ALA A 250 -13.76 8.69 17.73
CA ALA A 250 -13.35 10.09 17.55
C ALA A 250 -11.83 10.30 17.74
N GLY A 251 -11.02 9.38 17.20
CA GLY A 251 -9.57 9.41 17.27
C GLY A 251 -8.98 8.89 18.59
N LEU A 252 -9.80 8.57 19.60
CA LEU A 252 -9.30 8.09 20.89
C LEU A 252 -8.69 6.69 20.78
N LEU A 253 -9.26 5.84 19.93
CA LEU A 253 -8.91 4.42 19.82
C LEU A 253 -8.64 4.03 18.36
N PRO A 254 -7.48 4.40 17.80
CA PRO A 254 -7.10 3.99 16.46
C PRO A 254 -7.09 2.45 16.35
N VAL A 255 -7.70 1.91 15.30
CA VAL A 255 -7.77 0.45 15.09
C VAL A 255 -6.38 -0.17 14.93
N ALA A 256 -6.16 -1.43 15.32
CA ALA A 256 -4.89 -2.09 15.01
C ALA A 256 -4.71 -2.23 13.47
N PRO A 257 -3.46 -2.27 12.96
CA PRO A 257 -3.20 -2.35 11.52
C PRO A 257 -3.85 -3.60 10.90
N SER A 258 -4.43 -3.45 9.71
CA SER A 258 -5.00 -4.50 8.87
C SER A 258 -3.95 -5.55 8.46
N ALA A 259 -4.41 -6.69 7.96
CA ALA A 259 -3.53 -7.71 7.39
C ALA A 259 -2.52 -7.15 6.37
N PHE A 260 -2.95 -6.23 5.50
CA PHE A 260 -2.05 -5.66 4.49
C PHE A 260 -0.96 -4.79 5.12
N GLU A 261 -1.31 -3.94 6.08
CA GLU A 261 -0.37 -3.09 6.81
C GLU A 261 0.61 -3.92 7.64
N ARG A 262 0.13 -4.95 8.35
CA ARG A 262 0.97 -5.90 9.10
C ARG A 262 1.92 -6.67 8.17
N TYR A 263 1.46 -7.04 6.98
CA TYR A 263 2.27 -7.65 5.93
C TYR A 263 3.37 -6.71 5.40
N LEU A 264 3.06 -5.42 5.20
CA LEU A 264 4.04 -4.41 4.76
C LEU A 264 5.09 -4.11 5.84
N LEU A 265 4.65 -3.96 7.10
CA LEU A 265 5.53 -3.83 8.27
C LEU A 265 6.38 -5.08 8.51
N GLY A 266 6.01 -6.22 7.93
CA GLY A 266 6.67 -7.50 8.14
C GLY A 266 6.58 -7.99 9.58
N ILE A 267 5.55 -7.57 10.33
CA ILE A 267 5.31 -8.00 11.72
C ILE A 267 4.55 -9.32 11.78
N SER A 268 3.78 -9.64 10.72
CA SER A 268 3.10 -10.92 10.54
C SER A 268 3.50 -11.55 9.22
N GLU A 269 3.89 -12.82 9.25
CA GLU A 269 4.14 -13.61 8.03
C GLU A 269 2.84 -14.14 7.45
N THR A 270 2.78 -14.28 6.12
CA THR A 270 1.60 -14.85 5.46
C THR A 270 1.66 -16.37 5.47
N LEU A 271 0.61 -17.01 5.98
CA LEU A 271 0.43 -18.45 5.93
C LEU A 271 -0.11 -18.86 4.55
N PRO A 272 0.49 -19.87 3.89
CA PRO A 272 -0.11 -20.43 2.69
C PRO A 272 -1.39 -21.17 3.05
N LEU A 273 -2.49 -20.85 2.37
CA LEU A 273 -3.77 -21.51 2.58
C LEU A 273 -3.90 -22.73 1.65
N ILE A 274 -4.50 -23.80 2.14
CA ILE A 274 -4.67 -25.06 1.40
C ILE A 274 -6.13 -25.26 0.99
N ALA A 275 -6.38 -26.08 -0.04
CA ALA A 275 -7.73 -26.52 -0.33
C ALA A 275 -8.31 -27.31 0.86
N GLY A 276 -9.55 -27.03 1.23
CA GLY A 276 -10.24 -27.60 2.38
C GLY A 276 -10.37 -26.63 3.55
N LEU A 277 -10.46 -27.17 4.77
CA LEU A 277 -10.65 -26.39 6.00
C LEU A 277 -9.35 -25.70 6.40
N ASN A 278 -9.40 -24.39 6.59
CA ASN A 278 -8.33 -23.57 7.14
C ASN A 278 -8.79 -22.92 8.44
N ALA A 279 -7.84 -22.63 9.33
CA ALA A 279 -8.05 -21.90 10.57
C ALA A 279 -7.06 -20.75 10.62
N LEU A 280 -7.51 -19.59 11.09
CA LEU A 280 -6.66 -18.44 11.39
C LEU A 280 -6.94 -18.00 12.81
N ASN A 281 -5.87 -17.92 13.60
CA ASN A 281 -5.91 -17.24 14.88
C ASN A 281 -5.96 -15.73 14.66
N ASP A 282 -6.41 -15.01 15.68
CA ASP A 282 -6.33 -13.56 15.71
C ASP A 282 -4.88 -13.10 15.45
N GLY A 283 -4.72 -12.08 14.58
CA GLY A 283 -3.42 -11.58 14.13
C GLY A 283 -2.73 -12.37 13.00
N GLU A 284 -3.12 -13.61 12.73
CA GLU A 284 -2.58 -14.40 11.61
C GLU A 284 -3.13 -13.92 10.26
N ILE A 285 -2.30 -14.04 9.21
CA ILE A 285 -2.65 -13.63 7.85
C ILE A 285 -2.58 -14.84 6.92
N GLY A 286 -3.71 -15.27 6.39
CA GLY A 286 -3.77 -16.23 5.29
C GLY A 286 -3.57 -15.52 3.94
N ARG A 287 -2.91 -16.17 2.99
CA ARG A 287 -2.72 -15.63 1.63
C ARG A 287 -3.19 -16.62 0.56
N VAL A 288 -3.96 -16.12 -0.40
CA VAL A 288 -4.35 -16.84 -1.63
C VAL A 288 -3.89 -16.06 -2.84
N ASN A 289 -2.99 -16.64 -3.65
CA ASN A 289 -2.51 -15.98 -4.86
C ASN A 289 -3.52 -16.11 -6.01
N ILE A 290 -3.74 -15.02 -6.75
CA ILE A 290 -4.52 -15.00 -7.99
C ILE A 290 -3.56 -15.03 -9.19
N SER A 291 -2.57 -14.14 -9.18
CA SER A 291 -1.52 -14.05 -10.21
C SER A 291 -0.23 -13.45 -9.65
N ASP A 292 0.79 -13.32 -10.50
CA ASP A 292 2.00 -12.57 -10.17
C ASP A 292 1.65 -11.10 -9.96
N GLY A 293 1.50 -10.73 -8.69
CA GLY A 293 1.16 -9.38 -8.27
C GLY A 293 -0.34 -9.15 -8.02
N GLU A 294 -1.12 -10.19 -7.81
CA GLU A 294 -2.53 -10.06 -7.39
C GLU A 294 -2.88 -11.20 -6.43
N PHE A 295 -3.42 -10.87 -5.27
CA PHE A 295 -3.69 -11.87 -4.22
C PHE A 295 -4.72 -11.40 -3.21
N TYR A 296 -5.34 -12.36 -2.52
CA TYR A 296 -6.13 -12.11 -1.32
C TYR A 296 -5.28 -12.27 -0.07
N LEU A 297 -5.43 -11.34 0.88
CA LEU A 297 -5.08 -11.55 2.28
C LEU A 297 -6.36 -11.77 3.09
N ILE A 298 -6.37 -12.80 3.92
CA ILE A 298 -7.49 -13.15 4.78
C ILE A 298 -7.00 -13.06 6.22
N GLU A 299 -7.74 -12.35 7.07
CA GLU A 299 -7.48 -12.32 8.51
C GLU A 299 -8.75 -12.62 9.28
N TYR A 300 -8.58 -13.21 10.46
CA TYR A 300 -9.61 -13.25 11.49
C TYR A 300 -9.26 -12.17 12.51
N ARG A 301 -10.21 -11.30 12.84
CA ARG A 301 -10.05 -10.32 13.92
C ARG A 301 -11.03 -10.61 15.02
N GLN A 302 -10.52 -10.73 16.25
CA GLN A 302 -11.34 -10.89 17.43
C GLN A 302 -11.71 -9.50 17.98
N ASN A 303 -13.00 -9.23 18.13
CA ASN A 303 -13.48 -8.07 18.89
C ASN A 303 -13.59 -8.42 20.38
N ALA A 304 -13.47 -7.40 21.25
CA ALA A 304 -13.60 -7.50 22.70
C ALA A 304 -15.03 -7.82 23.21
N GLY A 305 -15.95 -8.25 22.35
CA GLY A 305 -17.31 -8.64 22.69
C GLY A 305 -18.34 -7.52 22.62
N VAL A 306 -17.94 -6.32 22.19
CA VAL A 306 -18.81 -5.16 21.97
C VAL A 306 -18.27 -4.30 20.84
N PHE A 307 -19.15 -3.69 20.05
CA PHE A 307 -18.76 -2.58 19.18
C PHE A 307 -18.74 -1.29 20.01
N PHE A 308 -17.57 -0.71 20.19
CA PHE A 308 -17.36 0.39 21.15
C PHE A 308 -18.27 1.60 20.91
N ASP A 309 -18.46 2.04 19.66
CA ASP A 309 -19.33 3.18 19.35
C ASP A 309 -20.81 2.89 19.67
N SER A 310 -21.24 1.63 19.51
CA SER A 310 -22.58 1.22 19.95
C SER A 310 -22.69 1.23 21.47
N LEU A 311 -21.65 0.79 22.19
CA LEU A 311 -21.64 0.89 23.65
C LEU A 311 -21.70 2.34 24.13
N HIS A 312 -20.96 3.24 23.49
CA HIS A 312 -20.99 4.67 23.80
C HIS A 312 -22.41 5.23 23.67
N ALA A 313 -23.08 4.93 22.54
CA ALA A 313 -24.46 5.34 22.31
C ALA A 313 -25.46 4.70 23.30
N GLU A 314 -25.29 3.41 23.65
CA GLU A 314 -26.16 2.70 24.61
C GLU A 314 -26.02 3.21 26.04
N LEU A 315 -24.82 3.66 26.44
CA LEU A 315 -24.58 4.23 27.76
C LEU A 315 -25.03 5.68 27.87
N GLU A 316 -25.30 6.35 26.75
CA GLU A 316 -25.54 7.80 26.69
C GLU A 316 -24.41 8.59 27.41
N SER A 317 -23.17 8.11 27.28
CA SER A 317 -22.01 8.70 27.96
C SER A 317 -21.66 10.06 27.38
N ASP A 318 -21.19 10.99 28.23
CA ASP A 318 -20.77 12.33 27.79
C ASP A 318 -19.42 12.29 27.05
N SER A 319 -18.62 11.23 27.23
CA SER A 319 -17.34 11.05 26.53
C SER A 319 -16.98 9.57 26.34
N TYR A 320 -16.11 9.30 25.35
CA TYR A 320 -15.54 7.96 25.16
C TYR A 320 -14.63 7.52 26.34
N LEU A 321 -14.06 8.46 27.10
CA LEU A 321 -13.28 8.14 28.32
C LEU A 321 -14.16 7.57 29.44
N GLU A 322 -15.41 8.01 29.54
CA GLU A 322 -16.36 7.40 30.47
C GLU A 322 -16.76 6.00 29.98
N THR A 323 -17.03 5.86 28.68
CA THR A 323 -17.36 4.58 28.06
C THR A 323 -16.24 3.55 28.26
N ILE A 324 -14.97 3.93 28.10
CA ILE A 324 -13.84 3.02 28.28
C ILE A 324 -13.67 2.60 29.74
N SER A 325 -13.88 3.54 30.66
CA SER A 325 -13.84 3.28 32.11
C SER A 325 -14.93 2.29 32.51
N GLU A 326 -16.15 2.48 32.02
CA GLU A 326 -17.26 1.58 32.26
C GLU A 326 -17.07 0.19 31.62
N PHE A 327 -16.49 0.14 30.42
CA PHE A 327 -16.17 -1.12 29.75
C PHE A 327 -15.12 -1.91 30.53
N SER A 328 -14.00 -1.27 30.92
CA SER A 328 -12.93 -1.89 31.71
C SER A 328 -13.43 -2.37 33.08
N ARG A 329 -14.32 -1.61 33.74
CA ARG A 329 -14.96 -2.03 35.00
C ARG A 329 -15.76 -3.33 34.87
N ARG A 330 -16.37 -3.56 33.70
CA ARG A 330 -17.15 -4.78 33.39
C ARG A 330 -16.29 -5.92 32.85
N ASN A 331 -15.11 -5.62 32.33
CA ASN A 331 -14.18 -6.56 31.70
C ASN A 331 -12.78 -6.39 32.30
N PRO A 332 -12.48 -7.03 33.45
CA PRO A 332 -11.23 -6.81 34.19
C PRO A 332 -9.94 -7.14 33.41
N ASP A 333 -10.04 -7.94 32.35
CA ASP A 333 -8.91 -8.29 31.48
C ASP A 333 -8.61 -7.18 30.43
N PHE A 334 -9.52 -6.21 30.26
CA PHE A 334 -9.32 -5.05 29.40
C PHE A 334 -8.82 -3.87 30.25
N THR A 335 -7.60 -3.43 29.98
CA THR A 335 -6.96 -2.32 30.70
C THR A 335 -6.77 -1.11 29.80
N TRP A 336 -6.76 0.07 30.41
CA TRP A 336 -6.41 1.32 29.74
C TRP A 336 -5.50 2.16 30.65
N GLU A 337 -4.77 3.08 30.05
CA GLU A 337 -3.79 3.93 30.73
C GLU A 337 -3.95 5.40 30.33
N SER A 338 -3.73 6.30 31.29
CA SER A 338 -3.51 7.72 31.05
C SER A 338 -2.27 8.20 31.79
N ASP A 339 -1.65 9.27 31.27
CA ASP A 339 -0.51 9.88 31.91
C ASP A 339 -0.94 10.57 33.21
N SER A 340 -0.26 10.28 34.31
CA SER A 340 -0.63 10.79 35.63
C SER A 340 -0.37 12.28 35.83
N GLU A 341 0.51 12.87 35.02
CA GLU A 341 0.91 14.27 35.13
C GLU A 341 0.10 15.16 34.19
N SER A 342 -0.02 14.77 32.92
CA SER A 342 -0.77 15.55 31.92
C SER A 342 -2.24 15.16 31.81
N GLY A 343 -2.62 13.92 32.16
CA GLY A 343 -3.96 13.39 31.94
C GLY A 343 -4.22 12.87 30.52
N VAL A 344 -3.22 12.95 29.63
CA VAL A 344 -3.32 12.45 28.25
C VAL A 344 -3.63 10.95 28.26
N PHE A 345 -4.55 10.51 27.41
CA PHE A 345 -4.88 9.11 27.22
C PHE A 345 -3.73 8.39 26.50
N ILE A 346 -3.15 7.37 27.13
CA ILE A 346 -1.99 6.64 26.60
C ILE A 346 -2.43 5.47 25.71
N GLY A 347 -3.44 4.70 26.13
CA GLY A 347 -3.91 3.58 25.31
C GLY A 347 -4.65 2.48 26.04
N VAL A 348 -4.83 1.36 25.35
CA VAL A 348 -5.59 0.18 25.78
C VAL A 348 -4.86 -1.13 25.50
N SER A 349 -5.19 -2.17 26.24
CA SER A 349 -4.64 -3.52 26.00
C SER A 349 -5.06 -4.13 24.66
N ASP A 350 -6.18 -3.69 24.07
CA ASP A 350 -6.71 -4.21 22.81
C ASP A 350 -7.38 -3.09 21.99
N TYR A 351 -6.77 -2.74 20.86
CA TYR A 351 -7.26 -1.68 19.96
C TYR A 351 -8.38 -2.17 19.02
N ASP A 352 -8.64 -3.48 18.96
CA ASP A 352 -9.71 -4.07 18.13
C ASP A 352 -11.07 -4.03 18.83
N ILE A 353 -11.16 -3.45 20.03
CA ILE A 353 -12.45 -3.09 20.65
C ILE A 353 -13.33 -2.20 19.74
N THR A 354 -12.70 -1.46 18.82
CA THR A 354 -13.39 -0.58 17.88
C THR A 354 -13.91 -1.28 16.64
N ILE A 355 -13.51 -2.51 16.34
CA ILE A 355 -14.09 -3.23 15.19
C ILE A 355 -15.53 -3.68 15.54
N PRO A 356 -16.46 -3.74 14.56
CA PRO A 356 -17.87 -3.97 14.89
C PRO A 356 -18.23 -5.39 15.38
N ALA A 357 -17.41 -6.40 15.06
CA ALA A 357 -17.67 -7.79 15.43
C ALA A 357 -16.41 -8.67 15.28
N SER A 358 -16.39 -9.83 15.93
CA SER A 358 -15.37 -10.86 15.68
C SER A 358 -15.69 -11.63 14.39
N ALA A 359 -14.93 -11.38 13.32
CA ALA A 359 -15.21 -11.93 12.00
C ALA A 359 -13.97 -11.88 11.09
N PHE A 360 -14.11 -12.43 9.88
CA PHE A 360 -13.06 -12.40 8.88
C PHE A 360 -13.12 -11.13 8.03
N LEU A 361 -11.95 -10.63 7.63
CA LEU A 361 -11.79 -9.60 6.60
C LEU A 361 -11.00 -10.20 5.44
N ILE A 362 -11.41 -9.87 4.21
CA ILE A 362 -10.77 -10.34 2.98
C ILE A 362 -10.33 -9.13 2.18
N TRP A 363 -9.02 -8.98 2.04
CA TRP A 363 -8.38 -7.87 1.34
C TRP A 363 -7.92 -8.32 -0.03
N HIS A 364 -8.39 -7.66 -1.08
CA HIS A 364 -7.94 -7.89 -2.44
C HIS A 364 -6.82 -6.91 -2.78
N ILE A 365 -5.62 -7.46 -2.99
CA ILE A 365 -4.40 -6.68 -3.18
C ILE A 365 -3.96 -6.76 -4.64
N SER A 366 -3.70 -5.60 -5.23
CA SER A 366 -2.91 -5.47 -6.45
C SER A 366 -1.50 -5.05 -6.04
N ASP A 367 -0.54 -5.96 -6.20
CA ASP A 367 0.84 -5.79 -5.76
C ASP A 367 1.52 -4.64 -6.51
N PRO A 368 1.87 -3.54 -5.82
CA PRO A 368 2.33 -2.33 -6.48
C PRO A 368 3.78 -2.39 -6.99
N PHE A 369 4.52 -3.50 -6.77
CA PHE A 369 5.96 -3.58 -7.09
C PHE A 369 6.32 -3.43 -8.57
N TRP A 370 5.35 -3.53 -9.50
CA TRP A 370 5.60 -3.35 -10.93
C TRP A 370 5.60 -1.88 -11.37
N GLU A 371 4.88 -0.99 -10.66
CA GLU A 371 4.65 0.40 -11.10
C GLU A 371 4.85 1.49 -10.04
N TYR A 372 5.04 1.16 -8.76
CA TYR A 372 5.06 2.18 -7.67
C TYR A 372 6.45 2.35 -7.08
N GLN A 373 7.27 3.12 -7.77
CA GLN A 373 8.04 4.13 -7.05
C GLN A 373 7.06 5.26 -6.72
N GLN A 374 6.61 5.34 -5.45
CA GLN A 374 6.08 6.56 -4.85
C GLN A 374 4.93 7.24 -5.62
N THR A 375 3.73 6.65 -5.69
CA THR A 375 2.56 7.52 -5.91
C THR A 375 2.07 7.99 -4.56
N GLU A 376 1.86 9.29 -4.43
CA GLU A 376 1.23 9.91 -3.27
C GLU A 376 -0.26 9.48 -3.12
N ASN A 377 -0.84 8.80 -4.12
CA ASN A 377 -2.24 8.38 -4.17
C ASN A 377 -2.43 6.90 -4.63
N PRO A 378 -2.09 5.90 -3.79
CA PRO A 378 -2.04 4.50 -4.21
C PRO A 378 -3.40 3.84 -4.49
N ASN A 379 -4.49 4.39 -3.94
CA ASN A 379 -5.85 3.90 -4.20
C ASN A 379 -6.69 4.83 -5.09
N GLY A 380 -6.12 5.92 -5.59
CA GLY A 380 -6.79 6.79 -6.57
C GLY A 380 -6.75 6.29 -8.02
N ALA A 381 -5.90 5.29 -8.31
CA ALA A 381 -5.75 4.68 -9.63
C ALA A 381 -6.45 3.30 -9.72
N TRP A 382 -6.70 2.83 -10.96
CA TRP A 382 -7.23 1.49 -11.22
C TRP A 382 -6.17 0.59 -11.89
N PRO A 383 -5.96 -0.64 -11.39
CA PRO A 383 -6.55 -1.22 -10.18
C PRO A 383 -6.05 -0.53 -8.89
N PRO A 384 -6.86 -0.47 -7.82
CA PRO A 384 -6.41 0.06 -6.55
C PRO A 384 -5.37 -0.89 -5.92
N MET A 385 -4.46 -0.35 -5.11
CA MET A 385 -3.50 -1.15 -4.36
C MET A 385 -4.19 -2.14 -3.42
N ILE A 386 -5.27 -1.70 -2.77
CA ILE A 386 -6.08 -2.52 -1.87
C ILE A 386 -7.57 -2.23 -2.06
N ARG A 387 -8.40 -3.26 -1.90
CA ARG A 387 -9.84 -3.13 -1.70
C ARG A 387 -10.30 -4.14 -0.65
N LEU A 388 -11.13 -3.70 0.30
CA LEU A 388 -11.86 -4.63 1.15
C LEU A 388 -12.97 -5.30 0.34
N GLU A 389 -13.02 -6.62 0.32
CA GLU A 389 -14.16 -7.35 -0.23
C GLU A 389 -15.29 -7.37 0.81
N GLU A 390 -16.07 -6.28 0.84
CA GLU A 390 -17.20 -6.07 1.74
C GLU A 390 -18.19 -7.23 1.66
N ALA A 391 -18.34 -7.95 2.76
CA ALA A 391 -19.07 -9.20 2.79
C ALA A 391 -20.55 -9.05 2.43
N ASP A 392 -21.15 -7.87 2.48
CA ASP A 392 -22.52 -7.68 2.04
C ASP A 392 -22.65 -7.45 0.52
N GLY A 393 -21.56 -7.13 -0.18
CA GLY A 393 -21.54 -6.87 -1.62
C GLY A 393 -22.05 -5.49 -2.06
N ALA A 394 -22.20 -4.53 -1.14
CA ALA A 394 -22.61 -3.16 -1.45
C ALA A 394 -21.47 -2.34 -2.10
N TYR A 395 -20.22 -2.65 -1.73
CA TYR A 395 -19.03 -1.86 -2.11
C TYR A 395 -19.25 -0.39 -1.79
N ASP A 396 -19.74 -0.07 -0.60
CA ASP A 396 -20.18 1.25 -0.21
C ASP A 396 -19.21 2.02 0.68
N ILE A 397 -18.11 1.39 1.10
CA ILE A 397 -16.99 2.09 1.72
C ILE A 397 -16.45 3.16 0.75
N GLY A 398 -16.28 4.38 1.27
CA GLY A 398 -15.80 5.53 0.51
C GLY A 398 -16.83 6.17 -0.43
N LYS A 399 -18.06 5.64 -0.54
CA LYS A 399 -19.14 6.28 -1.31
C LYS A 399 -19.84 7.36 -0.48
N ASN A 400 -20.34 8.40 -1.14
CA ASN A 400 -21.19 9.40 -0.48
C ASN A 400 -22.57 9.37 -1.14
N TYR A 401 -23.60 8.99 -0.37
CA TYR A 401 -24.99 8.95 -0.85
C TYR A 401 -25.81 10.19 -0.42
N GLY A 402 -25.15 11.24 0.07
CA GLY A 402 -25.76 12.51 0.48
C GLY A 402 -26.25 12.54 1.93
N ILE A 403 -26.81 13.68 2.34
CA ILE A 403 -27.13 14.06 3.74
C ILE A 403 -28.18 13.15 4.41
N LEU A 404 -28.97 12.39 3.64
CA LEU A 404 -30.00 11.48 4.16
C LEU A 404 -29.54 10.02 4.27
N SER A 405 -28.26 9.73 3.97
CA SER A 405 -27.69 8.38 4.08
C SER A 405 -27.11 8.12 5.47
N GLY A 406 -27.24 6.87 5.96
CA GLY A 406 -26.59 6.45 7.20
C GLY A 406 -25.07 6.30 7.01
N ASP A 407 -24.33 6.22 8.12
CA ASP A 407 -22.85 6.14 8.14
C ASP A 407 -22.30 4.75 7.75
N VAL A 408 -22.93 4.11 6.76
CA VAL A 408 -22.50 2.80 6.23
C VAL A 408 -21.20 2.91 5.44
N ASN A 409 -20.93 4.10 4.90
CA ASN A 409 -19.83 4.33 3.96
C ASN A 409 -18.43 4.35 4.60
N ARG A 410 -18.34 4.15 5.91
CA ARG A 410 -17.08 3.99 6.65
C ARG A 410 -16.79 2.53 6.97
N GLY A 411 -17.75 1.64 6.76
CA GLY A 411 -17.68 0.23 7.11
C GLY A 411 -18.46 -0.09 8.39
N TRP A 412 -19.04 -1.28 8.44
CA TRP A 412 -19.83 -1.77 9.56
C TRP A 412 -19.77 -3.30 9.67
N LYS A 413 -20.51 -3.87 10.63
CA LYS A 413 -20.42 -5.31 10.93
C LYS A 413 -20.78 -6.21 9.74
N TRP A 414 -21.58 -5.72 8.80
CA TRP A 414 -22.04 -6.50 7.64
C TRP A 414 -21.00 -6.59 6.52
N ASP A 415 -19.94 -5.76 6.56
CA ASP A 415 -18.80 -5.86 5.64
C ASP A 415 -17.84 -6.98 6.03
N MET A 416 -17.99 -7.53 7.24
CA MET A 416 -17.19 -8.63 7.74
C MET A 416 -17.80 -10.00 7.40
N TRP A 417 -16.94 -10.99 7.19
CA TRP A 417 -17.32 -12.35 6.81
C TRP A 417 -17.52 -13.25 8.03
N PHE A 418 -18.75 -13.68 8.27
CA PHE A 418 -19.12 -14.63 9.33
C PHE A 418 -20.34 -15.46 8.91
N ALA A 419 -20.66 -16.49 9.71
CA ALA A 419 -21.80 -17.36 9.46
C ALA A 419 -23.11 -16.54 9.42
N ASP A 420 -23.95 -16.81 8.43
CA ASP A 420 -25.31 -16.25 8.36
C ASP A 420 -25.44 -14.72 8.28
N ASN A 421 -24.42 -14.00 7.80
CA ASN A 421 -24.50 -12.57 7.49
C ASN A 421 -25.77 -12.27 6.63
N PRO A 422 -26.80 -11.59 7.19
CA PRO A 422 -28.07 -11.34 6.52
C PRO A 422 -27.93 -10.37 5.34
N ALA A 423 -27.07 -9.36 5.44
CA ALA A 423 -26.89 -8.38 4.39
C ALA A 423 -26.29 -9.03 3.13
N PHE A 424 -25.34 -9.97 3.30
CA PHE A 424 -24.87 -10.79 2.18
C PHE A 424 -26.02 -11.54 1.50
N ARG A 425 -26.96 -12.12 2.26
CA ARG A 425 -28.11 -12.85 1.68
C ARG A 425 -29.04 -11.95 0.89
N ASP A 426 -29.20 -10.68 1.31
CA ASP A 426 -30.05 -9.73 0.61
C ASP A 426 -29.48 -9.40 -0.78
N ASN A 427 -28.15 -9.29 -0.91
CA ASN A 427 -27.47 -9.09 -2.19
C ASN A 427 -27.17 -10.40 -2.95
N ASN A 428 -27.32 -11.56 -2.31
CA ASN A 428 -27.12 -12.89 -2.89
C ASN A 428 -28.32 -13.83 -2.59
N PRO A 429 -29.55 -13.51 -3.03
CA PRO A 429 -30.75 -14.26 -2.65
C PRO A 429 -30.77 -15.71 -3.16
N TRP A 430 -29.90 -16.07 -4.10
CA TRP A 430 -29.72 -17.45 -4.59
C TRP A 430 -28.77 -18.29 -3.73
N VAL A 431 -28.24 -17.72 -2.64
CA VAL A 431 -27.22 -18.33 -1.79
C VAL A 431 -27.72 -18.47 -0.35
N PHE A 432 -27.61 -19.68 0.21
CA PHE A 432 -28.06 -19.98 1.56
C PHE A 432 -27.06 -19.60 2.67
N SER A 433 -25.76 -19.49 2.35
CA SER A 433 -24.71 -19.20 3.33
C SER A 433 -23.62 -18.31 2.75
N ALA A 434 -23.05 -17.42 3.57
CA ALA A 434 -21.96 -16.51 3.17
C ALA A 434 -20.82 -17.25 2.45
N ARG A 435 -20.47 -16.75 1.25
CA ARG A 435 -19.36 -17.23 0.43
C ARG A 435 -18.89 -16.17 -0.55
N MET A 436 -17.61 -16.16 -0.84
CA MET A 436 -17.02 -15.42 -1.95
C MET A 436 -16.62 -16.44 -3.02
N ASP A 437 -17.17 -16.34 -4.22
CA ASP A 437 -16.81 -17.12 -5.41
C ASP A 437 -17.01 -16.28 -6.68
N ASP A 438 -16.68 -16.80 -7.86
CA ASP A 438 -16.74 -16.04 -9.11
C ASP A 438 -18.17 -15.57 -9.52
N ASN A 439 -19.21 -16.03 -8.82
CA ASN A 439 -20.62 -15.77 -9.09
C ASN A 439 -21.38 -15.17 -7.89
N SER A 440 -20.72 -14.87 -6.77
CA SER A 440 -21.31 -14.13 -5.65
C SER A 440 -21.11 -12.62 -5.81
N ASN A 441 -21.70 -11.84 -4.90
CA ASN A 441 -21.39 -10.43 -4.72
C ASN A 441 -21.04 -10.18 -3.24
N PRO A 442 -19.80 -9.83 -2.88
CA PRO A 442 -18.63 -9.63 -3.75
C PRO A 442 -18.16 -10.96 -4.36
N ASN A 443 -17.30 -10.90 -5.39
CA ASN A 443 -16.80 -12.09 -6.10
C ASN A 443 -15.28 -12.26 -6.02
N THR A 444 -14.81 -13.47 -6.29
CA THR A 444 -13.38 -13.82 -6.32
C THR A 444 -12.67 -13.50 -7.63
N ARG A 445 -13.27 -12.72 -8.54
CA ARG A 445 -12.62 -12.43 -9.83
C ARG A 445 -11.47 -11.47 -9.63
N SER A 446 -10.43 -11.63 -10.45
CA SER A 446 -9.35 -10.64 -10.56
C SER A 446 -9.89 -9.23 -10.85
N PHE A 447 -9.09 -8.19 -10.59
CA PHE A 447 -9.35 -6.82 -11.02
C PHE A 447 -9.58 -6.70 -12.54
N ALA A 448 -9.03 -7.62 -13.34
CA ALA A 448 -9.29 -7.72 -14.79
C ALA A 448 -10.65 -8.39 -15.13
N GLY A 449 -11.43 -8.81 -14.13
CA GLY A 449 -12.72 -9.50 -14.28
C GLY A 449 -12.63 -10.98 -14.63
N LEU A 450 -11.43 -11.56 -14.65
CA LEU A 450 -11.19 -12.97 -14.93
C LEU A 450 -11.60 -13.86 -13.75
N SER A 451 -12.22 -14.99 -14.07
CA SER A 451 -12.56 -16.05 -13.12
C SER A 451 -11.29 -16.67 -12.55
N THR A 452 -11.25 -16.83 -11.23
CA THR A 452 -10.09 -17.38 -10.51
C THR A 452 -10.33 -18.83 -10.09
N GLY A 453 -11.59 -19.28 -10.06
CA GLY A 453 -11.95 -20.60 -9.54
C GLY A 453 -11.76 -20.74 -8.03
N ILE A 454 -11.39 -19.65 -7.34
CA ILE A 454 -11.27 -19.61 -5.89
C ILE A 454 -12.68 -19.55 -5.29
N SER A 455 -12.92 -20.24 -4.18
CA SER A 455 -14.10 -20.03 -3.35
C SER A 455 -13.75 -20.06 -1.88
N ILE A 456 -14.17 -19.04 -1.14
CA ILE A 456 -13.96 -18.91 0.30
C ILE A 456 -15.35 -18.95 0.95
N ARG A 457 -15.62 -19.94 1.79
CA ARG A 457 -16.97 -20.20 2.30
C ARG A 457 -16.98 -20.86 3.67
N LYS A 458 -18.18 -21.07 4.22
CA LYS A 458 -18.39 -21.75 5.51
C LYS A 458 -17.56 -21.10 6.63
N PHE A 459 -17.63 -19.78 6.71
CA PHE A 459 -17.02 -19.02 7.79
C PHE A 459 -17.64 -19.43 9.13
N VAL A 460 -16.79 -19.75 10.10
CA VAL A 460 -17.17 -20.02 11.49
C VAL A 460 -16.28 -19.17 12.37
N THR A 461 -16.90 -18.40 13.26
CA THR A 461 -16.21 -17.52 14.20
C THR A 461 -16.38 -18.08 15.61
N GLY A 462 -15.33 -18.05 16.44
CA GLY A 462 -15.40 -18.54 17.81
C GLY A 462 -14.13 -18.33 18.62
N GLY A 463 -14.21 -17.50 19.66
CA GLY A 463 -13.04 -17.19 20.51
C GLY A 463 -11.94 -16.47 19.71
N SER A 464 -10.69 -16.93 19.87
CA SER A 464 -9.50 -16.36 19.22
C SER A 464 -9.15 -17.02 17.88
N THR A 465 -10.00 -17.89 17.35
CA THR A 465 -9.74 -18.63 16.10
C THR A 465 -10.99 -18.68 15.23
N GLY A 466 -10.86 -18.21 13.99
CA GLY A 466 -11.86 -18.41 12.95
C GLY A 466 -11.51 -19.61 12.09
N THR A 467 -12.52 -20.25 11.47
CA THR A 467 -12.31 -21.24 10.40
C THR A 467 -13.11 -20.93 9.15
N PHE A 468 -12.61 -21.36 8.00
CA PHE A 468 -13.29 -21.28 6.70
C PHE A 468 -12.85 -22.42 5.79
N GLU A 469 -13.67 -22.74 4.79
CA GLU A 469 -13.33 -23.68 3.72
C GLU A 469 -12.85 -22.89 2.49
N LEU A 470 -11.67 -23.26 1.99
CA LEU A 470 -11.11 -22.77 0.74
C LEU A 470 -11.24 -23.83 -0.35
N ILE A 471 -11.82 -23.46 -1.47
CA ILE A 471 -11.68 -24.19 -2.73
C ILE A 471 -10.68 -23.41 -3.56
N LEU A 472 -9.66 -24.11 -4.02
CA LEU A 472 -8.78 -23.64 -5.07
C LEU A 472 -9.27 -24.22 -6.40
N PRO A 473 -9.01 -23.56 -7.54
CA PRO A 473 -9.24 -24.19 -8.84
C PRO A 473 -8.56 -25.56 -8.83
N GLU A 474 -9.26 -26.61 -9.27
CA GLU A 474 -8.60 -27.90 -9.50
C GLU A 474 -7.37 -27.64 -10.38
N GLU A 475 -6.26 -28.34 -10.13
CA GLU A 475 -5.20 -28.55 -11.14
C GLU A 475 -5.81 -29.37 -12.30
N THR A 476 -6.84 -28.82 -12.92
CA THR A 476 -7.23 -29.15 -14.26
C THR A 476 -6.18 -28.51 -15.12
N ASP A 477 -5.51 -29.31 -15.96
CA ASP A 477 -4.71 -28.83 -17.08
C ASP A 477 -5.38 -27.57 -17.63
N VAL A 478 -4.80 -26.41 -17.34
CA VAL A 478 -5.44 -25.13 -17.59
C VAL A 478 -5.62 -25.03 -19.10
N TYR A 479 -6.83 -25.34 -19.54
CA TYR A 479 -7.35 -24.83 -20.79
C TYR A 479 -7.40 -23.32 -20.61
N SER A 480 -6.34 -22.67 -21.09
CA SER A 480 -6.28 -21.23 -21.30
C SER A 480 -7.51 -20.80 -22.10
N VAL A 481 -8.56 -20.35 -21.41
CA VAL A 481 -9.71 -19.76 -22.08
C VAL A 481 -9.27 -18.40 -22.61
N PRO A 482 -9.49 -18.10 -23.90
CA PRO A 482 -8.77 -17.04 -24.59
C PRO A 482 -9.20 -15.66 -24.09
N ARG A 483 -8.21 -14.76 -23.92
CA ARG A 483 -8.40 -13.31 -23.99
C ARG A 483 -9.31 -12.97 -25.18
N ARG A 484 -10.54 -12.52 -24.95
CA ARG A 484 -11.30 -11.77 -25.95
C ARG A 484 -10.70 -10.36 -26.06
N ILE A 485 -9.56 -10.27 -26.73
CA ILE A 485 -9.12 -9.02 -27.34
C ILE A 485 -10.03 -8.79 -28.55
N TYR A 486 -10.78 -7.69 -28.57
CA TYR A 486 -11.36 -7.24 -29.83
C TYR A 486 -10.21 -6.85 -30.78
N GLN A 487 -10.14 -7.60 -31.89
CA GLN A 487 -9.47 -7.32 -33.19
C GLN A 487 -7.93 -7.39 -33.18
N HIS A 488 -7.31 -8.50 -33.60
CA HIS A 488 -7.14 -8.95 -34.98
C HIS A 488 -6.54 -10.37 -34.94
N ARG A 489 -6.85 -11.20 -35.95
CA ARG A 489 -6.52 -12.64 -36.04
C ARG A 489 -5.07 -12.98 -35.70
N ALA A 490 -4.85 -13.77 -34.65
CA ALA A 490 -3.83 -14.84 -34.55
C ALA A 490 -4.06 -15.64 -33.25
N PHE A 491 -4.19 -16.96 -33.34
CA PHE A 491 -4.30 -17.87 -32.20
C PHE A 491 -2.89 -18.29 -31.75
N GLY A 492 -2.61 -18.37 -30.44
CA GLY A 492 -1.38 -18.95 -29.89
C GLY A 492 -1.63 -19.61 -28.54
N LYS A 493 -0.90 -20.70 -28.23
CA LYS A 493 -0.87 -21.38 -26.92
C LYS A 493 0.41 -20.99 -26.16
N MET A 494 0.30 -20.77 -24.86
CA MET A 494 1.40 -20.42 -23.95
C MET A 494 1.62 -21.60 -22.99
N LEU A 495 2.88 -22.03 -22.78
CA LEU A 495 3.23 -23.05 -21.79
C LEU A 495 4.26 -22.44 -20.83
N ALA A 496 3.96 -22.43 -19.53
CA ALA A 496 4.84 -21.93 -18.48
C ALA A 496 5.38 -23.11 -17.66
N PHE A 497 6.67 -23.07 -17.30
CA PHE A 497 7.28 -24.01 -16.36
C PHE A 497 8.02 -23.25 -15.25
N GLN A 498 8.16 -23.93 -14.12
CA GLN A 498 8.44 -23.38 -12.78
C GLN A 498 9.70 -22.49 -12.66
N ASP A 499 10.65 -22.55 -13.61
CA ASP A 499 11.89 -21.73 -13.58
C ASP A 499 12.34 -21.21 -14.97
N SER A 500 11.48 -21.18 -16.00
CA SER A 500 11.85 -20.66 -17.33
C SER A 500 10.64 -20.26 -18.19
N LEU A 501 10.76 -19.15 -18.94
CA LEU A 501 9.76 -18.69 -19.92
C LEU A 501 10.13 -19.18 -21.33
N LEU A 502 9.30 -20.02 -21.95
CA LEU A 502 9.44 -20.42 -23.36
C LEU A 502 8.26 -19.87 -24.18
N LEU A 503 8.51 -18.85 -25.00
CA LEU A 503 7.52 -18.27 -25.91
C LEU A 503 7.50 -19.07 -27.23
N ILE A 504 6.43 -19.82 -27.47
CA ILE A 504 6.19 -20.54 -28.72
C ILE A 504 5.04 -19.86 -29.49
N PHE A 505 5.34 -19.33 -30.68
CA PHE A 505 4.30 -18.88 -31.62
C PHE A 505 3.91 -20.03 -32.56
N LEU A 506 2.67 -20.51 -32.46
CA LEU A 506 2.07 -21.50 -33.35
C LEU A 506 1.16 -20.79 -34.36
N GLU A 507 1.56 -20.72 -35.63
CA GLU A 507 0.65 -20.31 -36.71
C GLU A 507 0.45 -21.45 -37.71
N ASN A 508 -0.81 -21.86 -37.88
CA ASN A 508 -1.36 -22.78 -38.89
C ASN A 508 -1.10 -24.28 -38.70
N PHE A 509 -2.08 -24.98 -38.13
CA PHE A 509 -2.42 -26.36 -38.54
C PHE A 509 -3.86 -26.40 -39.06
N PRO A 510 -4.14 -27.13 -40.17
CA PRO A 510 -5.49 -27.55 -40.49
C PRO A 510 -5.98 -28.57 -39.45
N GLN A 511 -7.29 -28.58 -39.23
CA GLN A 511 -8.03 -29.27 -38.18
C GLN A 511 -7.53 -30.67 -37.77
N GLU A 512 -7.73 -30.96 -36.47
CA GLU A 512 -7.75 -32.28 -35.83
C GLU A 512 -6.53 -33.18 -36.05
N SER A 513 -5.54 -33.06 -35.15
CA SER A 513 -4.68 -34.19 -34.78
C SER A 513 -4.28 -34.08 -33.31
N GLU A 514 -4.45 -35.18 -32.58
CA GLU A 514 -4.02 -35.35 -31.19
C GLU A 514 -2.51 -35.13 -31.08
N ILE A 515 -2.08 -34.25 -30.17
CA ILE A 515 -0.66 -34.13 -29.80
C ILE A 515 -0.39 -35.19 -28.71
N PRO A 516 0.52 -36.15 -28.92
CA PRO A 516 0.89 -37.11 -27.88
C PRO A 516 1.58 -36.41 -26.71
N SER A 517 1.18 -36.76 -25.49
CA SER A 517 1.56 -36.18 -24.19
C SER A 517 3.03 -36.41 -23.77
N TYR A 518 3.96 -36.59 -24.70
CA TYR A 518 5.32 -37.08 -24.40
C TYR A 518 6.45 -36.18 -24.93
N ILE A 519 6.38 -34.86 -24.71
CA ILE A 519 7.45 -33.91 -25.09
C ILE A 519 7.28 -32.70 -24.13
N VAL A 520 8.15 -32.28 -23.20
CA VAL A 520 9.62 -32.14 -23.10
C VAL A 520 10.00 -32.02 -21.60
N THR A 521 10.95 -32.83 -21.14
CA THR A 521 11.81 -32.51 -19.99
C THR A 521 13.23 -32.33 -20.52
N ARG A 522 13.67 -31.08 -20.70
CA ARG A 522 15.10 -30.74 -20.83
C ARG A 522 15.32 -29.27 -20.46
N THR A 523 15.86 -29.09 -19.26
CA THR A 523 16.20 -27.82 -18.61
C THR A 523 17.23 -27.03 -19.44
N ILE A 524 16.94 -25.78 -19.78
CA ILE A 524 17.93 -24.82 -20.30
C ILE A 524 18.24 -23.82 -19.18
N THR A 525 19.45 -23.88 -18.64
CA THR A 525 19.88 -23.16 -17.42
C THR A 525 20.61 -21.83 -17.72
N ASN A 526 20.06 -20.94 -18.55
CA ASN A 526 20.71 -19.63 -18.78
C ASN A 526 19.69 -18.51 -19.06
N PRO A 527 19.71 -17.37 -18.32
CA PRO A 527 18.71 -16.31 -18.43
C PRO A 527 19.14 -15.29 -19.49
N LEU A 528 18.82 -15.54 -20.76
CA LEU A 528 18.87 -14.51 -21.81
C LEU A 528 17.57 -14.54 -22.60
N PHE A 529 17.01 -13.34 -22.86
CA PHE A 529 15.74 -13.16 -23.56
C PHE A 529 15.78 -13.83 -24.94
N SER A 530 14.98 -14.88 -25.10
CA SER A 530 14.88 -15.66 -26.33
C SER A 530 13.47 -15.62 -26.90
N ALA A 531 13.34 -15.30 -28.19
CA ALA A 531 12.08 -15.43 -28.93
C ALA A 531 12.18 -16.62 -29.89
N ALA A 532 11.17 -17.50 -29.90
CA ALA A 532 11.10 -18.66 -30.79
C ALA A 532 9.86 -18.60 -31.71
N ARG A 533 10.02 -18.92 -33.00
CA ARG A 533 8.91 -19.00 -33.97
C ARG A 533 9.03 -20.23 -34.85
N PHE A 534 7.93 -20.95 -35.04
CA PHE A 534 7.83 -22.03 -36.03
C PHE A 534 7.75 -21.43 -37.44
N LEU A 535 8.62 -21.90 -38.34
CA LEU A 535 8.71 -21.41 -39.71
C LEU A 535 8.03 -22.36 -40.71
N SER A 536 8.00 -23.65 -40.39
CA SER A 536 7.32 -24.75 -41.09
C SER A 536 7.07 -25.91 -40.11
N ALA A 537 6.43 -27.00 -40.57
CA ALA A 537 6.26 -28.22 -39.77
C ALA A 537 7.61 -28.80 -39.27
N ASP A 538 8.70 -28.52 -40.00
CA ASP A 538 9.98 -29.21 -39.82
C ASP A 538 11.09 -28.29 -39.29
N THR A 539 10.80 -27.02 -38.96
CA THR A 539 11.87 -26.02 -38.65
C THR A 539 11.44 -24.96 -37.63
N VAL A 540 12.29 -24.78 -36.61
CA VAL A 540 12.14 -23.78 -35.53
C VAL A 540 13.26 -22.75 -35.58
N LEU A 541 12.91 -21.46 -35.50
CA LEU A 541 13.86 -20.35 -35.40
C LEU A 541 13.96 -19.86 -33.97
N PHE A 542 15.19 -19.73 -33.47
CA PHE A 542 15.51 -19.06 -32.21
C PHE A 542 16.30 -17.77 -32.47
N LEU A 543 15.85 -16.69 -31.85
CA LEU A 543 16.53 -15.40 -31.79
C LEU A 543 16.94 -15.12 -30.35
N GLU A 544 18.24 -14.92 -30.13
CA GLU A 544 18.77 -14.57 -28.81
C GLU A 544 19.14 -13.09 -28.77
N TYR A 545 18.69 -12.40 -27.72
CA TYR A 545 18.91 -10.98 -27.51
C TYR A 545 19.93 -10.74 -26.38
N SER A 546 20.86 -9.83 -26.62
CA SER A 546 21.78 -9.30 -25.61
C SER A 546 21.05 -8.26 -24.72
N PRO A 547 21.52 -7.96 -23.48
CA PRO A 547 20.88 -7.05 -22.52
C PRO A 547 20.64 -5.58 -22.97
N ILE A 548 20.93 -5.25 -24.23
CA ILE A 548 20.78 -3.92 -24.83
C ILE A 548 19.93 -4.03 -26.12
N GLU A 549 18.99 -4.97 -26.18
CA GLU A 549 18.01 -5.17 -27.28
C GLU A 549 18.62 -5.44 -28.68
N LYS A 550 19.78 -6.10 -28.77
CA LYS A 550 20.44 -6.42 -30.06
C LYS A 550 20.54 -7.92 -30.27
N ILE A 551 20.30 -8.36 -31.51
CA ILE A 551 20.43 -9.77 -31.87
C ILE A 551 21.91 -10.16 -31.80
N SER A 552 22.22 -11.13 -30.95
CA SER A 552 23.56 -11.72 -30.85
C SER A 552 23.70 -12.97 -31.70
N GLN A 553 22.64 -13.76 -31.84
CA GLN A 553 22.67 -15.07 -32.49
C GLN A 553 21.35 -15.44 -33.16
N ILE A 554 21.43 -16.16 -34.27
CA ILE A 554 20.30 -16.81 -34.93
C ILE A 554 20.58 -18.31 -35.05
N SER A 555 19.68 -19.13 -34.52
CA SER A 555 19.79 -20.59 -34.56
C SER A 555 18.55 -21.22 -35.21
N LEU A 556 18.79 -22.15 -36.13
CA LEU A 556 17.80 -22.97 -36.80
C LEU A 556 17.86 -24.39 -36.24
N PHE A 557 16.72 -24.92 -35.86
CA PHE A 557 16.56 -26.28 -35.37
C PHE A 557 15.59 -27.05 -36.24
N ASP A 558 15.80 -28.36 -36.37
CA ASP A 558 14.83 -29.26 -37.00
C ASP A 558 13.63 -29.55 -36.07
N GLU A 559 12.64 -30.29 -36.56
CA GLU A 559 11.47 -30.75 -35.80
C GLU A 559 11.80 -31.53 -34.52
N SER A 560 12.98 -32.14 -34.46
CA SER A 560 13.47 -32.87 -33.29
C SER A 560 14.26 -31.99 -32.30
N LEU A 561 14.26 -30.67 -32.51
CA LEU A 561 15.03 -29.68 -31.78
C LEU A 561 16.55 -29.94 -31.83
N LYS A 562 17.04 -30.63 -32.86
CA LYS A 562 18.49 -30.69 -33.11
C LYS A 562 18.92 -29.45 -33.86
N LEU A 563 20.02 -28.85 -33.39
CA LEU A 563 20.58 -27.65 -33.99
C LEU A 563 20.99 -27.99 -35.43
N HIS A 564 20.27 -27.41 -36.38
CA HIS A 564 20.51 -27.58 -37.80
C HIS A 564 21.60 -26.61 -38.27
N LYS A 565 21.54 -25.34 -37.82
CA LYS A 565 22.55 -24.32 -38.14
C LYS A 565 22.50 -23.14 -37.18
N SER A 566 23.62 -22.48 -36.92
CA SER A 566 23.67 -21.26 -36.11
C SER A 566 24.59 -20.19 -36.70
N TYR A 567 24.25 -18.93 -36.45
CA TYR A 567 24.93 -17.74 -36.94
C TYR A 567 25.12 -16.74 -35.81
N ASP A 568 26.38 -16.46 -35.48
CA ASP A 568 26.74 -15.39 -34.54
C ASP A 568 27.00 -14.07 -35.27
N PHE A 569 26.44 -13.00 -34.73
CA PHE A 569 26.67 -11.66 -35.25
C PHE A 569 27.74 -10.96 -34.41
N THR A 570 29.00 -11.04 -34.85
CA THR A 570 30.09 -10.26 -34.25
C THR A 570 29.87 -8.78 -34.53
N GLY A 571 29.20 -8.10 -33.58
CA GLY A 571 28.89 -6.68 -33.64
C GLY A 571 27.39 -6.41 -33.64
N LYS A 572 26.74 -6.56 -32.47
CA LYS A 572 25.55 -5.82 -32.00
C LYS A 572 24.70 -5.20 -33.13
N ILE A 573 23.85 -6.00 -33.74
CA ILE A 573 23.06 -5.61 -34.91
C ILE A 573 21.62 -5.26 -34.49
N ASP A 574 21.12 -4.10 -34.93
CA ASP A 574 19.72 -3.72 -34.73
C ASP A 574 18.85 -4.32 -35.85
N LEU A 575 17.88 -5.15 -35.47
CA LEU A 575 16.85 -5.64 -36.39
C LEU A 575 15.80 -4.55 -36.61
N ARG A 576 15.66 -4.07 -37.84
CA ARG A 576 14.70 -2.99 -38.17
C ARG A 576 13.36 -3.52 -38.66
N SER A 577 13.40 -4.56 -39.47
CA SER A 577 12.21 -5.20 -40.03
C SER A 577 12.57 -6.59 -40.55
N TRP A 578 11.59 -7.47 -40.67
CA TRP A 578 11.77 -8.77 -41.30
C TRP A 578 10.46 -9.26 -41.91
N ALA A 579 10.60 -10.15 -42.89
CA ALA A 579 9.48 -10.77 -43.60
C ALA A 579 9.89 -12.17 -44.06
N ILE A 580 8.93 -13.09 -44.13
CA ILE A 580 9.15 -14.44 -44.66
C ILE A 580 8.41 -14.56 -45.99
N GLN A 581 9.10 -15.05 -47.02
CA GLN A 581 8.50 -15.33 -48.32
C GLN A 581 9.09 -16.61 -48.92
N ARG A 582 8.26 -17.63 -49.19
CA ARG A 582 8.63 -18.87 -49.90
C ARG A 582 9.95 -19.51 -49.39
N ASN A 583 10.00 -19.83 -48.09
CA ASN A 583 11.15 -20.42 -47.38
C ASN A 583 12.38 -19.51 -47.29
N LEU A 584 12.24 -18.20 -47.48
CA LEU A 584 13.28 -17.22 -47.28
C LEU A 584 12.86 -16.25 -46.17
N LEU A 585 13.70 -16.11 -45.15
CA LEU A 585 13.59 -15.04 -44.16
C LEU A 585 14.42 -13.85 -44.64
N HIS A 586 13.75 -12.76 -44.97
CA HIS A 586 14.38 -11.48 -45.28
C HIS A 586 14.38 -10.62 -44.03
N PHE A 587 15.52 -10.03 -43.67
CA PHE A 587 15.60 -9.13 -42.54
C PHE A 587 16.54 -7.96 -42.81
N GLN A 588 16.12 -6.78 -42.35
CA GLN A 588 16.91 -5.57 -42.43
C GLN A 588 17.64 -5.35 -41.12
N ILE A 589 18.94 -5.08 -41.26
CA ILE A 589 19.84 -4.87 -40.15
C ILE A 589 20.57 -3.54 -40.28
N THR A 590 20.83 -2.88 -39.16
CA THR A 590 21.77 -1.76 -39.10
C THR A 590 23.12 -2.27 -38.61
N THR A 591 24.15 -2.15 -39.44
CA THR A 591 25.53 -2.51 -39.06
C THR A 591 26.10 -1.54 -38.02
N PRO A 592 27.18 -1.90 -37.28
CA PRO A 592 27.84 -0.99 -36.34
C PRO A 592 28.28 0.36 -36.94
N GLN A 593 28.43 0.47 -38.27
CA GLN A 593 28.73 1.71 -38.99
C GLN A 593 27.46 2.47 -39.45
N ASN A 594 26.28 2.18 -38.88
CA ASN A 594 24.99 2.79 -39.21
C ASN A 594 24.52 2.63 -40.66
N LYS A 595 25.03 1.64 -41.40
CA LYS A 595 24.51 1.29 -42.73
C LYS A 595 23.41 0.24 -42.62
N LEU A 596 22.27 0.52 -43.25
CA LEU A 596 21.16 -0.43 -43.42
C LEU A 596 21.54 -1.50 -44.46
N GLN A 597 21.33 -2.76 -44.14
CA GLN A 597 21.60 -3.89 -45.04
C GLN A 597 20.44 -4.89 -45.01
N LEU A 598 20.14 -5.48 -46.17
CA LEU A 598 19.16 -6.56 -46.30
C LEU A 598 19.88 -7.91 -46.32
N VAL A 599 19.45 -8.82 -45.47
CA VAL A 599 19.96 -10.18 -45.35
C VAL A 599 18.85 -11.16 -45.68
N GLN A 600 19.17 -12.23 -46.39
CA GLN A 600 18.24 -13.29 -46.73
C GLN A 600 18.77 -14.62 -46.20
N LEU A 601 17.96 -15.34 -45.43
CA LEU A 601 18.25 -16.67 -44.91
C LEU A 601 17.30 -17.67 -45.55
N ASN A 602 17.83 -18.64 -46.27
CA ASN A 602 17.04 -19.77 -46.76
C ASN A 602 16.78 -20.73 -45.60
N LEU A 603 15.50 -20.90 -45.27
CA LEU A 603 15.03 -21.64 -44.12
C LEU A 603 15.09 -23.16 -44.34
N HIS A 604 15.22 -23.62 -45.59
CA HIS A 604 15.24 -25.05 -45.92
C HIS A 604 16.64 -25.67 -45.85
N ASN A 605 17.67 -24.94 -46.28
CA ASN A 605 19.07 -25.41 -46.26
C ASN A 605 19.96 -24.56 -45.33
N GLY A 606 19.35 -23.61 -44.62
CA GLY A 606 20.03 -22.67 -43.75
C GLY A 606 21.01 -21.75 -44.49
N GLU A 607 20.98 -21.60 -45.82
CA GLU A 607 21.96 -20.75 -46.52
C GLU A 607 21.65 -19.27 -46.32
N LEU A 608 22.61 -18.55 -45.73
CA LEU A 608 22.54 -17.10 -45.56
C LEU A 608 23.16 -16.42 -46.79
N GLN A 609 22.33 -15.76 -47.62
CA GLN A 609 22.79 -14.89 -48.69
C GLN A 609 22.81 -13.42 -48.22
N LYS A 610 24.02 -12.84 -48.25
CA LYS A 610 24.21 -11.38 -48.20
C LYS A 610 24.43 -10.87 -49.61
N ILE A 611 23.72 -9.81 -49.99
CA ILE A 611 23.88 -9.20 -51.32
C ILE A 611 25.22 -8.43 -51.42
N ASP A 612 25.88 -8.09 -50.32
CA ASP A 612 27.32 -7.75 -50.31
C ASP A 612 27.86 -7.76 -48.87
N LEU A 613 28.85 -8.59 -48.52
CA LEU A 613 29.73 -8.44 -47.34
C LEU A 613 30.80 -9.55 -47.26
N LYS A 614 32.08 -9.16 -47.18
CA LYS A 614 33.28 -10.02 -47.08
C LYS A 614 33.71 -10.44 -45.66
N SER A 615 32.83 -10.50 -44.65
CA SER A 615 33.28 -10.71 -43.25
C SER A 615 32.37 -11.57 -42.36
N LEU A 616 31.86 -12.71 -42.85
CA LEU A 616 31.27 -13.75 -41.99
C LEU A 616 32.03 -15.06 -42.22
N GLN A 617 32.41 -15.75 -41.14
CA GLN A 617 33.06 -17.06 -41.19
C GLN A 617 32.17 -18.09 -40.46
N PRO A 618 31.90 -19.26 -41.05
CA PRO A 618 31.17 -20.35 -40.39
C PRO A 618 32.04 -21.03 -39.31
N ILE A 619 31.41 -21.45 -38.19
CA ILE A 619 32.08 -22.20 -37.12
C ILE A 619 31.94 -23.71 -37.38
N PRO A 620 33.01 -24.52 -37.33
CA PRO A 620 32.92 -25.97 -37.44
C PRO A 620 32.49 -26.65 -36.13
N MET A 621 31.65 -27.69 -36.23
CA MET A 621 31.22 -28.56 -35.14
C MET A 621 32.41 -29.22 -34.42
N THR A 622 32.41 -29.20 -33.09
CA THR A 622 33.14 -30.20 -32.30
C THR A 622 32.13 -30.99 -31.47
N LEU A 623 32.01 -32.28 -31.81
CA LEU A 623 31.26 -33.29 -31.07
C LEU A 623 31.75 -33.38 -29.62
N TYR A 624 30.86 -33.21 -28.64
CA TYR A 624 31.01 -33.89 -27.36
C TYR A 624 30.24 -35.21 -27.47
N LYS A 625 31.01 -36.30 -27.52
CA LYS A 625 30.53 -37.67 -27.36
C LYS A 625 30.10 -37.88 -25.90
N ASP A 626 28.99 -38.59 -25.77
CA ASP A 626 28.47 -39.21 -24.57
C ASP A 626 29.52 -40.08 -23.85
N ASP A 627 29.35 -40.25 -22.54
CA ASP A 627 29.29 -41.58 -21.92
C ASP A 627 28.60 -41.53 -20.53
N ILE A 628 27.34 -42.00 -20.57
CA ILE A 628 26.42 -42.55 -19.54
C ILE A 628 25.79 -41.61 -18.51
#